data_AF-A0A955PWP9-F1
#
_entry.id   AF-A0A955PWP9-F1
#
_cell.length_a   1.000
_cell.length_b   1.000
_cell.length_c   1.000
_cell.angle_alpha   90.00
_cell.angle_beta   90.00
_cell.angle_gamma   90.00
#
_symmetry.space_group_name_H-M   'P 1'
#
loop_
_entity.id
_entity.type
_entity.pdbx_description
1 polymer ?
#
loop_
_entity_poly.entity_id
_entity_poly.type
_entity_poly.pdbx_seq_one_letter_code
_entity_poly.pdbx_strand_id
1 'polypeptide(L)'
;MYHGKSRFLTASVFLALMGGATFWSSPSSVSAENSSPPHAHQTGMPAQSPGWAEQLKGQTIVEDAMEGRAERAALVEQQHHRMMEQMQKDMEHKGADTGAFDSMSMIHQYGAGPANGLLASTPGVEPVSMKGGLCPKTAPVRNYDVSAINVEISLNQWLDYYPGYMYALTENIDKIREEEAKNAEAREKEGHADPGAVKNGIQDQWIQPLVIRGNQGDCVKVTLRNQLEFGEEVSLHINGSDMVMSQTGQPATTTNPDTVAAEGQSIEMEWYIHPDTQEGGKQFHTYSNDRELTVMGLFGVFVVEPRGSNYYEPLGTGPATEATSGWQVMIDNGDGPDFREFVLIYHEVGDEAFRPVNKHGDFLPQRDPLTDAYRPGARALNYRSEPFGINNMHVQHEYFGFEDESMAYSSYTFGDAAPTIPRSYLGDPAKFRIVHGGSEVFHSHHPHGGSIRWQRSPRATQMPVWSTGQNGPVKYPVIRTKSDRVDVEVIGPSEALDLETECGSGLCQWLAGDFLFHCHVAHHYVAGMWGYWRVYNSLQEPGVQNDVMAPLRELPDRLGR
;
A
#
# COMPACT_ATOMS: atom_id res chain seq x y z
N MET A 1 29.03 -52.27 37.67
CA MET A 1 28.92 -53.75 37.72
C MET A 1 27.94 -54.18 36.63
N TYR A 2 28.37 -55.15 35.80
CA TYR A 2 27.66 -55.98 34.79
C TYR A 2 26.69 -55.30 33.80
N HIS A 3 27.05 -55.06 32.53
CA HIS A 3 27.30 -55.94 31.35
C HIS A 3 26.05 -56.48 30.62
N GLY A 4 25.95 -56.10 29.35
CA GLY A 4 25.11 -56.72 28.31
C GLY A 4 25.39 -56.08 26.94
N LYS A 5 26.44 -56.54 26.25
CA LYS A 5 26.83 -56.14 24.89
C LYS A 5 26.07 -56.98 23.86
N SER A 6 25.74 -56.38 22.72
CA SER A 6 25.79 -57.06 21.42
C SER A 6 26.33 -56.08 20.36
N ARG A 7 27.41 -56.48 19.70
CA ARG A 7 28.07 -55.80 18.57
C ARG A 7 27.85 -56.68 17.33
N PHE A 8 27.66 -56.07 16.17
CA PHE A 8 28.27 -56.52 14.93
C PHE A 8 28.78 -55.33 14.13
N LEU A 9 30.04 -55.44 13.68
CA LEU A 9 30.80 -54.51 12.85
C LEU A 9 30.59 -54.79 11.36
N THR A 10 31.08 -53.82 10.56
CA THR A 10 31.85 -53.90 9.29
C THR A 10 31.09 -53.38 8.08
N ALA A 11 31.67 -52.67 7.10
CA ALA A 11 32.90 -51.89 6.91
C ALA A 11 32.83 -51.38 5.44
N SER A 12 33.41 -50.21 5.12
CA SER A 12 33.90 -49.71 3.79
C SER A 12 33.98 -48.18 3.93
N VAL A 13 35.09 -47.42 3.93
CA VAL A 13 36.35 -47.34 3.17
C VAL A 13 36.17 -46.91 1.70
N PHE A 14 37.00 -45.93 1.29
CA PHE A 14 37.27 -45.32 -0.04
C PHE A 14 36.49 -44.05 -0.38
N LEU A 15 37.04 -42.96 -0.94
CA LEU A 15 38.42 -42.47 -1.15
C LEU A 15 38.28 -41.03 -1.66
N ALA A 16 39.23 -40.15 -1.31
CA ALA A 16 39.47 -38.90 -2.02
C ALA A 16 40.10 -39.18 -3.39
N LEU A 17 39.74 -38.44 -4.44
CA LEU A 17 40.54 -38.31 -5.66
C LEU A 17 40.21 -36.99 -6.39
N MET A 18 41.20 -36.09 -6.37
CA MET A 18 41.44 -35.12 -7.43
C MET A 18 41.76 -35.85 -8.75
N GLY A 19 41.33 -35.32 -9.88
CA GLY A 19 41.89 -35.71 -11.18
C GLY A 19 41.06 -35.33 -12.40
N GLY A 20 41.45 -34.23 -13.05
CA GLY A 20 41.66 -34.13 -14.50
C GLY A 20 40.50 -34.46 -15.47
N ALA A 21 40.05 -33.43 -16.19
CA ALA A 21 39.56 -33.56 -17.56
C ALA A 21 40.07 -32.34 -18.36
N THR A 22 41.27 -32.43 -18.94
CA THR A 22 41.51 -32.60 -20.39
C THR A 22 40.55 -31.81 -21.28
N PHE A 23 40.99 -30.59 -21.62
CA PHE A 23 40.57 -29.85 -22.80
C PHE A 23 40.91 -30.63 -24.07
N TRP A 24 39.91 -30.81 -24.94
CA TRP A 24 40.13 -31.11 -26.36
C TRP A 24 39.78 -29.87 -27.18
N SER A 25 40.82 -29.30 -27.79
CA SER A 25 40.80 -28.35 -28.90
C SER A 25 40.17 -28.99 -30.15
N SER A 26 39.46 -28.25 -31.00
CA SER A 26 39.97 -27.56 -32.21
C SER A 26 38.79 -26.98 -33.01
N PRO A 27 38.97 -26.11 -34.04
CA PRO A 27 39.96 -25.07 -34.24
C PRO A 27 39.35 -23.71 -34.64
N SER A 28 40.24 -22.72 -34.59
CA SER A 28 40.12 -21.31 -34.92
C SER A 28 39.90 -21.02 -36.41
N SER A 29 39.26 -19.88 -36.70
CA SER A 29 39.54 -19.09 -37.90
C SER A 29 39.56 -17.60 -37.55
N VAL A 30 40.74 -17.10 -37.17
CA VAL A 30 41.10 -15.68 -37.31
C VAL A 30 42.46 -15.66 -38.00
N SER A 31 42.51 -14.97 -39.13
CA SER A 31 43.71 -14.78 -39.94
C SER A 31 44.44 -13.52 -39.50
N ALA A 32 45.74 -13.73 -39.25
CA ALA A 32 46.90 -12.87 -39.49
C ALA A 32 47.07 -11.51 -38.76
N GLU A 33 48.15 -11.50 -37.97
CA GLU A 33 48.88 -10.39 -37.37
C GLU A 33 49.43 -9.37 -38.39
N ASN A 34 49.65 -8.12 -37.96
CA ASN A 34 51.02 -7.61 -37.86
C ASN A 34 51.18 -6.32 -37.03
N SER A 35 52.17 -6.38 -36.12
CA SER A 35 53.10 -5.34 -35.67
C SER A 35 52.63 -4.01 -35.04
N SER A 36 52.92 -3.84 -33.74
CA SER A 36 53.13 -2.55 -33.04
C SER A 36 54.47 -1.90 -33.48
N PRO A 37 54.75 -0.57 -33.37
CA PRO A 37 54.63 0.29 -32.14
C PRO A 37 54.32 1.79 -32.44
N PRO A 38 54.55 2.82 -31.57
CA PRO A 38 54.50 2.95 -30.11
C PRO A 38 53.42 3.98 -29.64
N HIS A 39 53.31 4.14 -28.31
CA HIS A 39 52.46 5.09 -27.57
C HIS A 39 52.22 6.47 -28.22
N ALA A 40 50.94 6.81 -28.40
CA ALA A 40 50.45 8.18 -28.42
C ALA A 40 49.15 8.24 -27.61
N HIS A 41 49.16 8.99 -26.50
CA HIS A 41 47.94 9.38 -25.79
C HIS A 41 47.05 10.19 -26.74
N GLN A 42 45.95 9.60 -27.21
CA GLN A 42 44.81 10.37 -27.67
C GLN A 42 43.84 10.48 -26.49
N THR A 43 43.85 11.64 -25.85
CA THR A 43 42.75 12.10 -25.00
C THR A 43 41.50 12.18 -25.86
N GLY A 44 40.60 11.20 -25.71
CA GLY A 44 39.27 11.24 -26.30
C GLY A 44 38.51 12.45 -25.75
N MET A 45 37.99 13.28 -26.66
CA MET A 45 37.15 14.44 -26.36
C MET A 45 35.89 14.05 -25.57
N PRO A 46 35.33 14.96 -24.74
CA PRO A 46 34.06 14.70 -24.05
C PRO A 46 32.96 14.46 -25.09
N ALA A 47 32.11 13.47 -24.82
CA ALA A 47 30.95 13.15 -25.64
C ALA A 47 30.12 14.42 -25.88
N GLN A 48 29.83 14.73 -27.15
CA GLN A 48 28.93 15.82 -27.51
C GLN A 48 27.56 15.56 -26.87
N SER A 49 27.07 16.53 -26.11
CA SER A 49 25.72 16.52 -25.56
C SER A 49 24.69 16.34 -26.69
N PRO A 50 23.64 15.52 -26.50
CA PRO A 50 22.54 15.43 -27.47
C PRO A 50 21.98 16.83 -27.79
N GLY A 51 21.57 17.09 -29.03
CA GLY A 51 21.16 18.44 -29.47
C GLY A 51 20.04 19.08 -28.63
N TRP A 52 19.16 18.28 -28.02
CA TRP A 52 18.14 18.79 -27.10
C TRP A 52 18.73 19.35 -25.80
N ALA A 53 19.83 18.78 -25.31
CA ALA A 53 20.50 19.22 -24.09
C ALA A 53 21.25 20.54 -24.30
N GLU A 54 21.80 20.76 -25.49
CA GLU A 54 22.38 22.07 -25.87
C GLU A 54 21.30 23.14 -26.01
N GLN A 55 20.13 22.77 -26.56
CA GLN A 55 19.00 23.67 -26.69
C GLN A 55 18.41 24.06 -25.32
N LEU A 56 18.27 23.10 -24.41
CA LEU A 56 17.85 23.34 -23.03
C LEU A 56 18.86 24.23 -22.29
N LYS A 57 20.17 23.95 -22.42
CA LYS A 57 21.22 24.77 -21.80
C LYS A 57 21.18 26.22 -22.33
N GLY A 58 20.96 26.39 -23.63
CA GLY A 58 20.76 27.71 -24.23
C GLY A 58 19.53 28.43 -23.67
N GLN A 59 18.43 27.71 -23.46
CA GLN A 59 17.20 28.25 -22.90
C GLN A 59 17.38 28.69 -21.43
N THR A 60 18.01 27.86 -20.60
CA THR A 60 18.27 28.19 -19.18
C THR A 60 19.17 29.42 -19.02
N ILE A 61 20.15 29.61 -19.90
CA ILE A 61 21.01 30.81 -19.91
C ILE A 61 20.18 32.07 -20.21
N VAL A 62 19.23 31.99 -21.15
CA VAL A 62 18.34 33.11 -21.48
C VAL A 62 17.38 33.41 -20.33
N GLU A 63 16.81 32.38 -19.69
CA GLU A 63 15.91 32.52 -18.54
C GLU A 63 16.62 33.13 -17.33
N ASP A 64 17.79 32.62 -16.94
CA ASP A 64 18.61 33.18 -15.85
C ASP A 64 19.04 34.63 -16.16
N ALA A 65 19.28 34.99 -17.42
CA ALA A 65 19.59 36.36 -17.82
C ALA A 65 18.38 37.29 -17.72
N MET A 66 17.18 36.82 -18.09
CA MET A 66 15.92 37.57 -17.93
C MET A 66 15.57 37.81 -16.45
N GLU A 67 15.95 36.88 -15.56
CA GLU A 67 15.79 37.02 -14.11
C GLU A 67 16.87 37.89 -13.44
N GLY A 68 17.77 38.50 -14.22
CA GLY A 68 18.84 39.36 -13.72
C GLY A 68 20.01 38.58 -13.06
N ARG A 69 20.10 37.27 -13.33
CA ARG A 69 21.10 36.34 -12.77
C ARG A 69 21.94 35.69 -13.86
N ALA A 70 22.36 36.46 -14.87
CA ALA A 70 23.08 35.97 -16.05
C ALA A 70 24.35 35.14 -15.74
N GLU A 71 24.97 35.33 -14.56
CA GLU A 71 26.17 34.59 -14.14
C GLU A 71 25.86 33.23 -13.48
N ARG A 72 24.60 32.94 -13.15
CA ARG A 72 24.21 31.74 -12.39
C ARG A 72 24.47 30.44 -13.15
N ALA A 73 24.09 30.38 -14.43
CA ALA A 73 24.38 29.22 -15.28
C ALA A 73 25.90 28.95 -15.37
N ALA A 74 26.72 30.00 -15.50
CA ALA A 74 28.18 29.88 -15.52
C ALA A 74 28.77 29.43 -14.17
N LEU A 75 28.23 29.92 -13.06
CA LEU A 75 28.62 29.50 -11.71
C LEU A 75 28.26 28.04 -11.43
N VAL A 76 27.09 27.58 -11.87
CA VAL A 76 26.66 26.18 -11.76
C VAL A 76 27.56 25.27 -12.59
N GLU A 77 27.88 25.67 -13.83
CA GLU A 77 28.81 24.93 -14.67
C GLU A 77 30.22 24.88 -14.06
N GLN A 78 30.69 25.99 -13.49
CA GLN A 78 31.97 26.03 -12.79
C GLN A 78 31.97 25.16 -11.52
N GLN A 79 30.85 25.11 -10.78
CA GLN A 79 30.69 24.23 -9.62
C GLN A 79 30.69 22.76 -10.04
N HIS A 80 29.98 22.43 -11.12
CA HIS A 80 29.98 21.08 -11.69
C HIS A 80 31.39 20.68 -12.12
N HIS A 81 32.13 21.58 -12.77
CA HIS A 81 33.51 21.29 -13.18
C HIS A 81 34.43 21.07 -11.98
N ARG A 82 34.31 21.89 -10.92
CA ARG A 82 35.04 21.67 -9.64
C ARG A 82 34.66 20.35 -8.98
N MET A 83 33.40 19.96 -9.03
CA MET A 83 32.93 18.68 -8.47
C MET A 83 33.50 17.49 -9.25
N MET A 84 33.57 17.57 -10.58
CA MET A 84 34.19 16.54 -11.41
C MET A 84 35.71 16.48 -11.20
N GLU A 85 36.40 17.62 -11.07
CA GLU A 85 37.82 17.66 -10.69
C GLU A 85 38.05 17.06 -9.29
N GLN A 86 37.16 17.33 -8.34
CA GLN A 86 37.24 16.78 -6.99
C GLN A 86 37.02 15.26 -7.01
N MET A 87 36.02 14.76 -7.75
CA MET A 87 35.82 13.32 -7.98
C MET A 87 37.04 12.66 -8.62
N GLN A 88 37.65 13.33 -9.59
CA GLN A 88 38.84 12.81 -10.26
C GLN A 88 40.05 12.78 -9.33
N LYS A 89 40.22 13.78 -8.46
CA LYS A 89 41.24 13.79 -7.40
C LYS A 89 40.97 12.71 -6.33
N ASP A 90 39.71 12.49 -5.96
CA ASP A 90 39.33 11.43 -5.01
C ASP A 90 39.56 10.04 -5.62
N MET A 91 39.35 9.88 -6.94
CA MET A 91 39.71 8.67 -7.68
C MET A 91 41.23 8.46 -7.77
N GLU A 92 42.02 9.53 -7.95
CA GLU A 92 43.48 9.46 -7.98
C GLU A 92 44.12 9.27 -6.58
N HIS A 93 43.45 9.72 -5.50
CA HIS A 93 43.89 9.50 -4.12
C HIS A 93 43.53 8.12 -3.55
N LYS A 94 42.59 7.40 -4.16
CA LYS A 94 42.39 5.96 -3.90
C LYS A 94 43.45 5.13 -4.63
N GLY A 95 44.69 5.22 -4.16
CA GLY A 95 45.75 4.31 -4.58
C GLY A 95 45.38 2.87 -4.27
N ALA A 96 45.15 2.06 -5.32
CA ALA A 96 45.10 0.60 -5.37
C ALA A 96 44.81 -0.11 -4.03
N ASP A 97 43.63 0.09 -3.45
CA ASP A 97 43.14 -0.75 -2.36
C ASP A 97 42.26 -1.86 -2.95
N THR A 98 42.85 -3.05 -3.13
CA THR A 98 42.25 -4.18 -3.87
C THR A 98 41.29 -5.01 -3.01
N GLY A 99 40.56 -4.37 -2.09
CA GLY A 99 39.58 -5.03 -1.23
C GLY A 99 38.28 -5.34 -1.97
N ALA A 100 37.80 -6.58 -1.87
CA ALA A 100 36.59 -7.09 -2.54
C ALA A 100 35.26 -6.40 -2.17
N PHE A 101 35.29 -5.32 -1.39
CA PHE A 101 34.11 -4.62 -0.85
C PHE A 101 34.14 -3.10 -1.04
N ASP A 102 35.18 -2.51 -1.68
CA ASP A 102 35.29 -1.05 -1.82
C ASP A 102 34.23 -0.44 -2.77
N SER A 103 33.54 -1.26 -3.56
CA SER A 103 32.43 -0.86 -4.42
C SER A 103 31.05 -0.95 -3.75
N MET A 104 30.93 -1.42 -2.50
CA MET A 104 29.62 -1.59 -1.84
C MET A 104 28.86 -0.28 -1.66
N SER A 105 29.54 0.85 -1.45
CA SER A 105 28.86 2.15 -1.32
C SER A 105 28.27 2.64 -2.64
N MET A 106 28.90 2.31 -3.77
CA MET A 106 28.41 2.66 -5.11
C MET A 106 27.30 1.72 -5.60
N ILE A 107 27.29 0.47 -5.13
CA ILE A 107 26.25 -0.53 -5.43
C ILE A 107 24.87 -0.09 -4.92
N HIS A 108 24.81 0.64 -3.81
CA HIS A 108 23.53 1.12 -3.25
C HIS A 108 23.00 2.39 -3.93
N GLN A 109 23.88 3.18 -4.57
CA GLN A 109 23.53 4.51 -5.09
C GLN A 109 23.13 4.50 -6.57
N TYR A 110 23.54 3.48 -7.34
CA TYR A 110 23.24 3.34 -8.78
C TYR A 110 22.69 1.94 -9.12
N GLY A 111 21.94 1.34 -8.19
CA GLY A 111 21.53 -0.07 -8.16
C GLY A 111 20.58 -0.56 -9.27
N ALA A 112 20.89 -0.36 -10.54
CA ALA A 112 20.26 -1.04 -11.66
C ALA A 112 21.20 -1.06 -12.87
N GLY A 113 22.04 -2.08 -12.97
CA GLY A 113 22.92 -2.25 -14.12
C GLY A 113 23.38 -3.69 -14.28
N PRO A 114 23.61 -4.18 -15.52
CA PRO A 114 23.95 -5.56 -15.82
C PRO A 114 25.30 -6.02 -15.22
N ALA A 115 26.11 -5.09 -14.68
CA ALA A 115 27.33 -5.38 -13.95
C ALA A 115 27.09 -5.87 -12.50
N ASN A 116 25.88 -5.70 -11.97
CA ASN A 116 25.54 -6.04 -10.60
C ASN A 116 25.03 -7.48 -10.53
N GLY A 117 25.94 -8.47 -10.45
CA GLY A 117 25.60 -9.89 -10.52
C GLY A 117 24.66 -10.44 -9.43
N LEU A 118 24.34 -9.64 -8.40
CA LEU A 118 23.39 -9.99 -7.33
C LEU A 118 21.99 -9.36 -7.52
N LEU A 119 21.90 -8.25 -8.25
CA LEU A 119 20.67 -7.46 -8.50
C LEU A 119 20.61 -7.02 -9.96
N ALA A 120 20.91 -7.94 -10.88
CA ALA A 120 20.81 -7.68 -12.32
C ALA A 120 19.33 -7.65 -12.72
N SER A 121 18.63 -6.54 -12.44
CA SER A 121 17.40 -6.23 -13.17
C SER A 121 17.80 -5.69 -14.54
N THR A 122 17.21 -6.25 -15.59
CA THR A 122 17.36 -5.69 -16.94
C THR A 122 16.31 -4.59 -17.04
N PRO A 123 16.66 -3.29 -17.06
CA PRO A 123 15.66 -2.22 -16.96
C PRO A 123 14.67 -2.14 -18.15
N GLY A 124 14.88 -2.94 -19.20
CA GLY A 124 13.95 -3.09 -20.33
C GLY A 124 13.04 -4.33 -20.26
N VAL A 125 13.13 -5.14 -19.21
CA VAL A 125 12.31 -6.34 -19.02
C VAL A 125 11.87 -6.40 -17.56
N GLU A 126 10.57 -6.24 -17.32
CA GLU A 126 10.00 -6.47 -16.00
C GLU A 126 10.26 -7.92 -15.56
N PRO A 127 10.72 -8.16 -14.33
CA PRO A 127 10.88 -9.51 -13.80
C PRO A 127 9.50 -10.14 -13.60
N VAL A 128 9.00 -10.79 -14.64
CA VAL A 128 7.72 -11.51 -14.63
C VAL A 128 7.90 -12.94 -14.17
N SER A 129 7.04 -13.39 -13.28
CA SER A 129 6.94 -14.81 -12.93
C SER A 129 6.48 -15.60 -14.16
N MET A 130 7.30 -16.56 -14.60
CA MET A 130 6.92 -17.50 -15.66
C MET A 130 6.01 -18.64 -15.17
N LYS A 131 5.56 -18.58 -13.90
CA LYS A 131 4.57 -19.52 -13.36
C LYS A 131 3.13 -19.13 -13.70
N GLY A 132 2.92 -17.89 -14.15
CA GLY A 132 1.63 -17.40 -14.61
C GLY A 132 1.11 -18.21 -15.79
N GLY A 133 -0.20 -18.48 -15.77
CA GLY A 133 -0.86 -19.26 -16.80
C GLY A 133 -2.37 -19.19 -16.64
N LEU A 134 -3.07 -19.63 -17.69
CA LEU A 134 -4.52 -19.67 -17.68
C LEU A 134 -5.03 -20.55 -16.54
N CYS A 135 -6.19 -20.18 -16.02
CA CYS A 135 -6.81 -20.88 -14.91
C CYS A 135 -7.08 -22.36 -15.24
N PRO A 136 -6.73 -23.30 -14.33
CA PRO A 136 -7.13 -24.68 -14.46
C PRO A 136 -8.65 -24.82 -14.48
N LYS A 137 -9.19 -25.68 -15.35
CA LYS A 137 -10.65 -25.92 -15.45
C LYS A 137 -11.30 -26.45 -14.16
N THR A 138 -10.49 -26.96 -13.23
CA THR A 138 -10.94 -27.53 -11.95
C THR A 138 -10.90 -26.52 -10.80
N ALA A 139 -10.33 -25.33 -11.00
CA ALA A 139 -10.28 -24.30 -9.98
C ALA A 139 -11.65 -23.63 -9.81
N PRO A 140 -12.11 -23.34 -8.58
CA PRO A 140 -13.27 -22.50 -8.35
C PRO A 140 -13.06 -21.13 -9.00
N VAL A 141 -14.05 -20.63 -9.73
CA VAL A 141 -13.95 -19.35 -10.45
C VAL A 141 -14.68 -18.26 -9.66
N ARG A 142 -13.99 -17.16 -9.40
CA ARG A 142 -14.57 -15.91 -8.89
C ARG A 142 -14.48 -14.84 -9.97
N ASN A 143 -15.60 -14.18 -10.26
CA ASN A 143 -15.67 -13.13 -11.27
C ASN A 143 -15.87 -11.78 -10.59
N TYR A 144 -15.12 -10.78 -11.04
CA TYR A 144 -15.26 -9.39 -10.64
C TYR A 144 -15.48 -8.53 -11.89
N ASP A 145 -16.63 -7.85 -11.97
CA ASP A 145 -16.86 -6.80 -12.97
C ASP A 145 -16.54 -5.45 -12.31
N VAL A 146 -15.41 -4.88 -12.68
CA VAL A 146 -14.81 -3.69 -12.09
C VAL A 146 -14.87 -2.56 -13.11
N SER A 147 -15.31 -1.39 -12.69
CA SER A 147 -15.28 -0.17 -13.50
C SER A 147 -14.39 0.87 -12.85
N ALA A 148 -13.55 1.52 -13.64
CA ALA A 148 -12.86 2.73 -13.24
C ALA A 148 -13.77 3.92 -13.56
N ILE A 149 -14.06 4.74 -12.55
CA ILE A 149 -14.97 5.89 -12.66
C ILE A 149 -14.32 7.16 -12.10
N ASN A 150 -14.66 8.31 -12.67
CA ASN A 150 -14.48 9.60 -12.00
C ASN A 150 -15.47 9.67 -10.83
N VAL A 151 -15.04 10.16 -9.68
CA VAL A 151 -15.90 10.34 -8.50
C VAL A 151 -15.43 11.54 -7.70
N GLU A 152 -16.37 12.30 -7.16
CA GLU A 152 -16.10 13.35 -6.22
C GLU A 152 -16.01 12.78 -4.80
N ILE A 153 -14.81 12.80 -4.24
CA ILE A 153 -14.49 12.15 -2.98
C ILE A 153 -14.59 13.16 -1.84
N SER A 154 -15.63 13.03 -1.01
CA SER A 154 -15.76 13.80 0.25
C SER A 154 -14.82 13.25 1.32
N LEU A 155 -14.04 14.10 1.98
CA LEU A 155 -13.00 13.72 2.93
C LEU A 155 -13.53 13.50 4.35
N ASN A 156 -14.51 14.29 4.79
CA ASN A 156 -15.02 14.30 6.15
C ASN A 156 -16.44 14.88 6.23
N GLN A 157 -17.01 14.90 7.44
CA GLN A 157 -18.36 15.39 7.71
C GLN A 157 -18.57 16.89 7.43
N TRP A 158 -17.49 17.65 7.28
CA TRP A 158 -17.51 19.07 6.93
C TRP A 158 -17.62 19.29 5.41
N LEU A 159 -17.66 18.19 4.64
CA LEU A 159 -17.84 18.13 3.20
C LEU A 159 -16.70 18.75 2.39
N ASP A 160 -15.50 18.83 2.95
CA ASP A 160 -14.28 18.98 2.17
C ASP A 160 -14.18 17.85 1.15
N TYR A 161 -13.67 18.12 -0.04
CA TYR A 161 -13.67 17.13 -1.10
C TYR A 161 -12.62 17.40 -2.16
N TYR A 162 -12.46 16.45 -3.07
CA TYR A 162 -11.69 16.60 -4.29
C TYR A 162 -12.29 15.76 -5.42
N PRO A 163 -12.18 16.20 -6.69
CA PRO A 163 -12.45 15.33 -7.82
C PRO A 163 -11.35 14.28 -7.91
N GLY A 164 -11.72 13.00 -7.96
CA GLY A 164 -10.77 11.89 -7.98
C GLY A 164 -11.25 10.73 -8.86
N TYR A 165 -10.60 9.60 -8.67
CA TYR A 165 -10.86 8.38 -9.41
C TYR A 165 -11.04 7.21 -8.45
N MET A 166 -11.87 6.25 -8.83
CA MET A 166 -12.17 5.10 -8.01
C MET A 166 -12.39 3.86 -8.87
N TYR A 167 -11.85 2.72 -8.44
CA TYR A 167 -12.33 1.43 -8.89
C TYR A 167 -13.60 1.07 -8.11
N ALA A 168 -14.64 0.61 -8.80
CA ALA A 168 -15.89 0.19 -8.20
C ALA A 168 -16.36 -1.12 -8.83
N LEU A 169 -17.11 -1.94 -8.07
CA LEU A 169 -17.89 -3.00 -8.70
C LEU A 169 -18.99 -2.37 -9.55
N THR A 170 -19.16 -2.82 -10.79
CA THR A 170 -20.11 -2.21 -11.74
C THR A 170 -21.54 -2.19 -11.22
N GLU A 171 -21.94 -3.19 -10.43
CA GLU A 171 -23.25 -3.28 -9.80
C GLU A 171 -23.53 -2.20 -8.73
N ASN A 172 -22.50 -1.52 -8.23
CA ASN A 172 -22.62 -0.53 -7.14
C ASN A 172 -22.47 0.92 -7.62
N ILE A 173 -22.27 1.17 -8.91
CA ILE A 173 -22.07 2.53 -9.46
C ILE A 173 -23.26 3.44 -9.13
N ASP A 174 -24.49 2.96 -9.30
CA ASP A 174 -25.69 3.78 -9.02
C ASP A 174 -25.72 4.27 -7.57
N LYS A 175 -25.31 3.42 -6.62
CA LYS A 175 -25.24 3.78 -5.19
C LYS A 175 -24.15 4.81 -4.91
N ILE A 176 -23.02 4.73 -5.62
CA ILE A 176 -21.95 5.73 -5.54
C ILE A 176 -22.45 7.09 -6.04
N ARG A 177 -23.17 7.11 -7.17
CA ARG A 177 -23.75 8.35 -7.72
C ARG A 177 -24.81 8.95 -6.80
N GLU A 178 -25.60 8.12 -6.13
CA GLU A 178 -26.54 8.57 -5.10
C GLU A 178 -25.84 9.25 -3.91
N GLU A 179 -24.70 8.70 -3.45
CA GLU A 179 -23.90 9.33 -2.38
C GLU A 179 -23.27 10.65 -2.83
N GLU A 180 -22.73 10.73 -4.04
CA GLU A 180 -22.21 11.98 -4.61
C GLU A 180 -23.31 13.04 -4.69
N ALA A 181 -24.49 12.69 -5.22
CA ALA A 181 -25.61 13.62 -5.32
C ALA A 181 -26.04 14.14 -3.93
N LYS A 182 -26.07 13.27 -2.92
CA LYS A 182 -26.38 13.65 -1.54
C LYS A 182 -25.32 14.58 -0.95
N ASN A 183 -24.03 14.32 -1.22
CA ASN A 183 -22.94 15.19 -0.77
C ASN A 183 -23.02 16.56 -1.44
N ALA A 184 -23.26 16.60 -2.75
CA ALA A 184 -23.42 17.86 -3.49
C ALA A 184 -24.61 18.68 -2.95
N GLU A 185 -25.76 18.06 -2.71
CA GLU A 185 -26.92 18.75 -2.11
C GLU A 185 -26.61 19.30 -0.71
N ALA A 186 -25.86 18.54 0.10
CA ALA A 186 -25.50 18.97 1.44
C ALA A 186 -24.53 20.16 1.45
N ARG A 187 -23.63 20.28 0.44
CA ARG A 187 -22.71 21.42 0.32
C ARG A 187 -23.43 22.74 0.05
N GLU A 188 -24.54 22.71 -0.67
CA GLU A 188 -25.38 23.89 -0.96
C GLU A 188 -26.14 24.41 0.28
N LYS A 189 -26.21 23.63 1.37
CA LYS A 189 -26.85 24.04 2.60
C LYS A 189 -25.88 24.80 3.49
N GLU A 190 -26.31 25.95 3.97
CA GLU A 190 -25.52 26.77 4.91
C GLU A 190 -25.35 26.09 6.28
N GLY A 191 -24.18 26.28 6.90
CA GLY A 191 -23.80 25.67 8.17
C GLY A 191 -23.25 24.24 8.04
N HIS A 192 -23.13 23.53 9.18
CA HIS A 192 -22.48 22.22 9.29
C HIS A 192 -23.38 21.11 9.83
N ALA A 193 -24.71 21.29 9.78
CA ALA A 193 -25.65 20.34 10.36
C ALA A 193 -25.93 19.11 9.46
N ASP A 194 -25.67 19.21 8.15
CA ASP A 194 -25.89 18.14 7.18
C ASP A 194 -24.53 17.62 6.67
N PRO A 195 -24.06 16.44 7.13
CA PRO A 195 -22.80 15.84 6.68
C PRO A 195 -22.96 15.09 5.34
N GLY A 196 -24.11 15.21 4.67
CA GLY A 196 -24.39 14.52 3.42
C GLY A 196 -24.44 13.00 3.59
N ALA A 197 -23.70 12.28 2.75
CA ALA A 197 -23.52 10.84 2.85
C ALA A 197 -22.39 10.43 3.80
N VAL A 198 -21.60 11.38 4.33
CA VAL A 198 -20.50 11.08 5.25
C VAL A 198 -21.04 10.64 6.61
N LYS A 199 -20.51 9.53 7.11
CA LYS A 199 -20.85 8.94 8.42
C LYS A 199 -19.61 8.87 9.31
N ASN A 200 -19.86 8.64 10.59
CA ASN A 200 -18.83 8.42 11.60
C ASN A 200 -18.08 7.10 11.32
N GLY A 201 -16.85 7.24 10.86
CA GLY A 201 -16.10 6.20 10.20
C GLY A 201 -16.73 5.70 8.89
N ILE A 202 -15.90 5.16 8.01
CA ILE A 202 -16.40 4.49 6.79
C ILE A 202 -17.13 3.21 7.19
N GLN A 203 -18.46 3.25 7.26
CA GLN A 203 -19.27 2.09 7.63
C GLN A 203 -19.83 1.41 6.37
N ASP A 204 -21.10 1.65 6.08
CA ASP A 204 -21.88 1.12 4.96
C ASP A 204 -21.93 2.08 3.77
N GLN A 205 -20.91 2.94 3.64
CA GLN A 205 -20.79 3.92 2.55
C GLN A 205 -20.19 3.28 1.29
N TRP A 206 -20.53 3.81 0.12
CA TRP A 206 -20.07 3.29 -1.17
C TRP A 206 -18.85 4.03 -1.74
N ILE A 207 -18.67 5.32 -1.44
CA ILE A 207 -17.45 6.07 -1.79
C ILE A 207 -16.31 5.66 -0.85
N GLN A 208 -15.57 4.62 -1.23
CA GLN A 208 -14.43 4.05 -0.52
C GLN A 208 -13.56 3.22 -1.49
N PRO A 209 -12.27 2.97 -1.22
CA PRO A 209 -11.44 2.20 -2.15
C PRO A 209 -11.95 0.75 -2.32
N LEU A 210 -11.80 0.20 -3.52
CA LEU A 210 -12.21 -1.18 -3.80
C LEU A 210 -11.31 -2.17 -3.08
N VAL A 211 -11.92 -3.01 -2.25
CA VAL A 211 -11.27 -4.14 -1.60
C VAL A 211 -11.97 -5.43 -2.01
N ILE A 212 -11.30 -6.26 -2.78
CA ILE A 212 -11.79 -7.55 -3.29
C ILE A 212 -10.88 -8.69 -2.82
N ARG A 213 -11.35 -9.95 -2.90
CA ARG A 213 -10.68 -11.08 -2.25
C ARG A 213 -10.74 -12.35 -3.08
N GLY A 214 -9.77 -13.24 -2.90
CA GLY A 214 -9.82 -14.59 -3.48
C GLY A 214 -9.09 -15.57 -2.60
N ASN A 215 -9.55 -16.82 -2.57
CA ASN A 215 -8.90 -17.83 -1.75
C ASN A 215 -7.71 -18.43 -2.50
N GLN A 216 -6.74 -18.93 -1.74
CA GLN A 216 -5.72 -19.83 -2.27
C GLN A 216 -6.35 -21.01 -3.03
N GLY A 217 -6.00 -21.15 -4.31
CA GLY A 217 -6.55 -22.15 -5.22
C GLY A 217 -7.72 -21.69 -6.08
N ASP A 218 -8.22 -20.46 -5.90
CA ASP A 218 -9.25 -19.88 -6.76
C ASP A 218 -8.66 -19.34 -8.07
N CYS A 219 -9.48 -19.37 -9.11
CA CYS A 219 -9.28 -18.62 -10.34
C CYS A 219 -10.07 -17.31 -10.24
N VAL A 220 -9.37 -16.19 -10.21
CA VAL A 220 -9.98 -14.86 -10.22
C VAL A 220 -10.03 -14.38 -11.66
N LYS A 221 -11.20 -13.99 -12.14
CA LYS A 221 -11.39 -13.32 -13.44
C LYS A 221 -11.89 -11.91 -13.20
N VAL A 222 -11.18 -10.94 -13.76
CA VAL A 222 -11.50 -9.51 -13.63
C VAL A 222 -11.84 -8.97 -15.01
N THR A 223 -13.07 -8.49 -15.16
CA THR A 223 -13.48 -7.66 -16.29
C THR A 223 -13.27 -6.22 -15.85
N LEU A 224 -12.33 -5.51 -16.46
CA LEU A 224 -12.10 -4.09 -16.22
C LEU A 224 -12.80 -3.29 -17.32
N ARG A 225 -13.70 -2.37 -16.92
CA ARG A 225 -14.37 -1.41 -17.81
C ARG A 225 -13.83 -0.03 -17.56
N ASN A 226 -13.40 0.65 -18.62
CA ASN A 226 -13.02 2.05 -18.52
C ASN A 226 -14.25 2.93 -18.71
N GLN A 227 -14.70 3.57 -17.64
CA GLN A 227 -15.75 4.61 -17.65
C GLN A 227 -15.19 5.96 -17.20
N LEU A 228 -13.87 6.15 -17.30
CA LEU A 228 -13.24 7.44 -17.09
C LEU A 228 -13.57 8.36 -18.26
N GLU A 229 -13.78 9.63 -17.93
CA GLU A 229 -13.99 10.70 -18.90
C GLU A 229 -12.66 11.26 -19.41
N PHE A 230 -12.72 12.06 -20.48
CA PHE A 230 -11.60 12.84 -21.04
C PHE A 230 -10.48 12.02 -21.69
N GLY A 231 -10.76 10.80 -22.16
CA GLY A 231 -9.79 9.99 -22.90
C GLY A 231 -8.70 9.34 -22.05
N GLU A 232 -8.86 9.32 -20.73
CA GLU A 232 -7.91 8.64 -19.84
C GLU A 232 -7.91 7.14 -20.08
N GLU A 233 -6.74 6.55 -20.23
CA GLU A 233 -6.55 5.12 -20.35
C GLU A 233 -6.34 4.50 -18.97
N VAL A 234 -6.89 3.30 -18.75
CA VAL A 234 -6.80 2.63 -17.44
C VAL A 234 -6.37 1.18 -17.59
N SER A 235 -5.54 0.73 -16.66
CA SER A 235 -5.23 -0.69 -16.44
C SER A 235 -5.52 -1.06 -14.98
N LEU A 236 -5.42 -2.33 -14.64
CA LEU A 236 -5.50 -2.79 -13.25
C LEU A 236 -4.43 -3.86 -13.06
N HIS A 237 -3.45 -3.56 -12.21
CA HIS A 237 -2.36 -4.46 -11.88
C HIS A 237 -2.35 -4.77 -10.39
N ILE A 238 -2.42 -6.05 -10.03
CA ILE A 238 -2.32 -6.51 -8.64
C ILE A 238 -0.86 -6.84 -8.31
N ASN A 239 -0.30 -6.17 -7.31
CA ASN A 239 1.11 -6.31 -6.97
C ASN A 239 1.46 -7.74 -6.51
N GLY A 240 2.48 -8.31 -7.17
CA GLY A 240 2.92 -9.69 -6.94
C GLY A 240 1.86 -10.73 -7.32
N SER A 241 1.02 -10.43 -8.31
CA SER A 241 0.18 -11.40 -9.02
C SER A 241 0.84 -11.85 -10.32
N ASP A 242 0.42 -13.02 -10.81
CA ASP A 242 0.84 -13.57 -12.09
C ASP A 242 -0.32 -13.48 -13.09
N MET A 243 -0.97 -12.31 -13.15
CA MET A 243 -2.14 -12.06 -14.00
C MET A 243 -1.81 -12.24 -15.48
N VAL A 244 -2.78 -12.79 -16.23
CA VAL A 244 -2.71 -12.96 -17.68
C VAL A 244 -3.99 -12.45 -18.35
N MET A 245 -3.88 -12.05 -19.60
CA MET A 245 -5.03 -11.71 -20.44
C MET A 245 -5.84 -12.97 -20.74
N SER A 246 -7.15 -12.96 -20.46
CA SER A 246 -8.00 -14.15 -20.57
C SER A 246 -8.06 -14.73 -21.98
N GLN A 247 -8.02 -13.87 -23.01
CA GLN A 247 -8.13 -14.29 -24.40
C GLN A 247 -6.81 -14.82 -24.98
N THR A 248 -5.69 -14.19 -24.65
CA THR A 248 -4.39 -14.46 -25.29
C THR A 248 -3.48 -15.33 -24.42
N GLY A 249 -3.75 -15.42 -23.12
CA GLY A 249 -2.89 -16.07 -22.13
C GLY A 249 -1.54 -15.37 -21.95
N GLN A 250 -1.36 -14.18 -22.52
CA GLN A 250 -0.14 -13.39 -22.36
C GLN A 250 -0.14 -12.69 -21.00
N PRO A 251 1.05 -12.45 -20.40
CA PRO A 251 1.16 -11.70 -19.15
C PRO A 251 0.44 -10.35 -19.19
N ALA A 252 -0.26 -10.02 -18.11
CA ALA A 252 -0.94 -8.75 -17.94
C ALA A 252 0.01 -7.71 -17.30
N THR A 253 1.00 -7.29 -18.08
CA THR A 253 2.09 -6.39 -17.66
C THR A 253 2.04 -5.05 -18.37
N THR A 254 2.79 -4.06 -17.89
CA THR A 254 2.83 -2.70 -18.47
C THR A 254 3.26 -2.68 -19.94
N THR A 255 4.05 -3.67 -20.36
CA THR A 255 4.56 -3.79 -21.72
C THR A 255 3.54 -4.37 -22.70
N ASN A 256 2.42 -4.92 -22.21
CA ASN A 256 1.39 -5.51 -23.04
C ASN A 256 0.26 -4.50 -23.29
N PRO A 257 0.10 -3.97 -24.51
CA PRO A 257 -0.94 -2.96 -24.78
C PRO A 257 -2.37 -3.51 -24.59
N ASP A 258 -2.57 -4.82 -24.64
CA ASP A 258 -3.88 -5.45 -24.42
C ASP A 258 -4.36 -5.29 -22.97
N THR A 259 -3.49 -4.91 -22.03
CA THR A 259 -3.83 -4.69 -20.61
C THR A 259 -4.36 -3.29 -20.33
N VAL A 260 -4.42 -2.44 -21.35
CA VAL A 260 -4.86 -1.05 -21.23
C VAL A 260 -6.22 -0.91 -21.87
N ALA A 261 -7.22 -0.56 -21.07
CA ALA A 261 -8.56 -0.26 -21.53
C ALA A 261 -8.63 1.23 -21.90
N ALA A 262 -8.84 1.53 -23.19
CA ALA A 262 -9.19 2.86 -23.65
C ALA A 262 -10.59 3.28 -23.17
N GLU A 263 -10.92 4.56 -23.22
CA GLU A 263 -12.22 5.10 -22.81
C GLU A 263 -13.39 4.32 -23.45
N GLY A 264 -14.33 3.87 -22.61
CA GLY A 264 -15.49 3.08 -23.02
C GLY A 264 -15.22 1.63 -23.42
N GLN A 265 -13.96 1.18 -23.41
CA GLN A 265 -13.59 -0.21 -23.69
C GLN A 265 -13.54 -1.06 -22.41
N SER A 266 -13.49 -2.38 -22.60
CA SER A 266 -13.34 -3.35 -21.53
C SER A 266 -12.31 -4.41 -21.87
N ILE A 267 -11.55 -4.83 -20.87
CA ILE A 267 -10.55 -5.89 -20.98
C ILE A 267 -10.84 -6.99 -19.95
N GLU A 268 -10.40 -8.21 -20.24
CA GLU A 268 -10.59 -9.37 -19.38
C GLU A 268 -9.26 -10.00 -18.99
N MET A 269 -9.01 -10.07 -17.70
CA MET A 269 -7.79 -10.63 -17.12
C MET A 269 -8.14 -11.75 -16.15
N GLU A 270 -7.23 -12.70 -15.99
CA GLU A 270 -7.40 -13.77 -15.01
C GLU A 270 -6.12 -14.04 -14.24
N TRP A 271 -6.29 -14.47 -13.00
CA TRP A 271 -5.22 -14.87 -12.10
C TRP A 271 -5.60 -16.16 -11.40
N TYR A 272 -4.78 -17.19 -11.60
CA TYR A 272 -4.83 -18.37 -10.77
C TYR A 272 -4.03 -18.15 -9.50
N ILE A 273 -4.70 -18.07 -8.35
CA ILE A 273 -4.04 -17.97 -7.05
C ILE A 273 -3.54 -19.36 -6.69
N HIS A 274 -2.22 -19.54 -6.73
CA HIS A 274 -1.66 -20.84 -6.39
C HIS A 274 -1.90 -21.16 -4.90
N PRO A 275 -2.08 -22.45 -4.53
CA PRO A 275 -2.26 -22.84 -3.14
C PRO A 275 -1.12 -22.46 -2.19
N ASP A 276 0.08 -22.18 -2.72
CA ASP A 276 1.26 -21.72 -1.97
C ASP A 276 1.43 -20.19 -1.99
N THR A 277 0.55 -19.45 -2.68
CA THR A 277 0.54 -17.98 -2.66
C THR A 277 0.34 -17.50 -1.22
N GLN A 278 1.18 -16.56 -0.79
CA GLN A 278 1.09 -15.98 0.54
C GLN A 278 -0.27 -15.30 0.77
N GLU A 279 -0.93 -15.64 1.87
CA GLU A 279 -2.08 -14.89 2.42
C GLU A 279 -1.66 -13.45 2.68
N GLY A 280 -2.53 -12.49 2.35
CA GLY A 280 -2.30 -11.10 2.65
C GLY A 280 -2.93 -10.10 1.70
N GLY A 281 -2.91 -8.83 2.12
CA GLY A 281 -3.29 -7.71 1.27
C GLY A 281 -2.25 -7.43 0.18
N LYS A 282 -2.71 -7.14 -1.03
CA LYS A 282 -1.91 -6.71 -2.18
C LYS A 282 -2.54 -5.44 -2.73
N GLN A 283 -1.78 -4.35 -2.81
CA GLN A 283 -2.26 -3.17 -3.54
C GLN A 283 -2.50 -3.53 -5.00
N PHE A 284 -3.53 -2.95 -5.60
CA PHE A 284 -3.62 -2.84 -7.04
C PHE A 284 -3.89 -1.40 -7.46
N HIS A 285 -3.34 -1.02 -8.61
CA HIS A 285 -3.51 0.29 -9.20
C HIS A 285 -3.33 0.21 -10.73
N THR A 286 -3.53 1.33 -11.41
CA THR A 286 -3.30 1.44 -12.85
C THR A 286 -1.81 1.65 -13.12
N TYR A 287 -1.29 1.09 -14.22
CA TYR A 287 0.00 1.51 -14.77
C TYR A 287 -0.13 2.46 -15.95
N SER A 288 -1.35 2.68 -16.42
CA SER A 288 -1.69 3.69 -17.44
C SER A 288 -1.80 5.02 -16.73
N ASN A 289 -0.98 6.00 -17.13
CA ASN A 289 -0.89 7.31 -16.46
C ASN A 289 -0.79 7.18 -14.92
N ASP A 290 0.01 6.19 -14.47
CA ASP A 290 -0.02 5.64 -13.11
C ASP A 290 -0.07 6.71 -12.03
N ARG A 291 0.96 7.55 -11.99
CA ARG A 291 1.11 8.54 -10.92
C ARG A 291 -0.11 9.44 -10.82
N GLU A 292 -0.60 9.99 -11.93
CA GLU A 292 -1.68 10.98 -11.94
C GLU A 292 -3.02 10.37 -11.49
N LEU A 293 -3.33 9.15 -11.93
CA LEU A 293 -4.58 8.49 -11.55
C LEU A 293 -4.52 7.92 -10.14
N THR A 294 -3.40 7.30 -9.75
CA THR A 294 -3.22 6.66 -8.45
C THR A 294 -3.23 7.68 -7.31
N VAL A 295 -2.52 8.81 -7.42
CA VAL A 295 -2.54 9.86 -6.37
C VAL A 295 -3.91 10.52 -6.20
N MET A 296 -4.73 10.48 -7.25
CA MET A 296 -6.09 11.01 -7.24
C MET A 296 -7.12 9.95 -6.82
N GLY A 297 -6.66 8.77 -6.38
CA GLY A 297 -7.49 7.76 -5.72
C GLY A 297 -7.62 6.44 -6.47
N LEU A 298 -7.09 6.28 -7.69
CA LEU A 298 -7.28 5.05 -8.50
C LEU A 298 -6.41 3.88 -8.02
N PHE A 299 -6.67 3.42 -6.79
CA PHE A 299 -6.05 2.27 -6.16
C PHE A 299 -7.11 1.41 -5.46
N GLY A 300 -6.72 0.19 -5.14
CA GLY A 300 -7.52 -0.73 -4.33
C GLY A 300 -6.64 -1.81 -3.71
N VAL A 301 -7.28 -2.77 -3.05
CA VAL A 301 -6.59 -3.89 -2.40
C VAL A 301 -7.23 -5.21 -2.79
N PHE A 302 -6.40 -6.14 -3.25
CA PHE A 302 -6.76 -7.54 -3.41
C PHE A 302 -6.25 -8.31 -2.21
N VAL A 303 -7.11 -9.00 -1.47
CA VAL A 303 -6.70 -9.86 -0.37
C VAL A 303 -6.69 -11.32 -0.82
N VAL A 304 -5.56 -11.99 -0.64
CA VAL A 304 -5.47 -13.44 -0.76
C VAL A 304 -5.82 -14.05 0.60
N GLU A 305 -6.92 -14.80 0.65
CA GLU A 305 -7.39 -15.47 1.86
C GLU A 305 -7.05 -16.97 1.85
N PRO A 306 -7.07 -17.64 3.02
CA PRO A 306 -6.83 -19.07 3.09
C PRO A 306 -7.81 -19.89 2.25
N ARG A 307 -7.39 -21.09 1.88
CA ARG A 307 -8.20 -21.98 1.04
C ARG A 307 -9.51 -22.36 1.74
N GLY A 308 -10.63 -22.07 1.07
CA GLY A 308 -11.96 -22.49 1.53
C GLY A 308 -12.65 -21.47 2.43
N SER A 309 -12.07 -20.29 2.62
CA SER A 309 -12.68 -19.24 3.43
C SER A 309 -13.95 -18.68 2.79
N ASN A 310 -14.93 -18.33 3.64
CA ASN A 310 -16.13 -17.59 3.27
C ASN A 310 -16.07 -16.17 3.84
N TYR A 311 -16.71 -15.23 3.16
CA TYR A 311 -16.64 -13.81 3.50
C TYR A 311 -18.03 -13.31 3.84
N TYR A 312 -18.19 -12.66 5.00
CA TYR A 312 -19.47 -12.18 5.48
C TYR A 312 -19.44 -10.69 5.82
N GLU A 313 -20.53 -10.01 5.51
CA GLU A 313 -20.74 -8.60 5.85
C GLU A 313 -20.70 -8.42 7.37
N PRO A 314 -19.83 -7.56 7.91
CA PRO A 314 -19.72 -7.38 9.36
C PRO A 314 -20.87 -6.55 9.92
N LEU A 315 -21.56 -5.78 9.07
CA LEU A 315 -22.60 -4.84 9.47
C LEU A 315 -24.01 -5.40 9.19
N GLY A 316 -24.97 -4.94 9.99
CA GLY A 316 -26.39 -5.24 9.80
C GLY A 316 -26.96 -6.15 10.88
N THR A 317 -28.19 -6.61 10.65
CA THR A 317 -28.97 -7.40 11.60
C THR A 317 -29.40 -8.74 11.00
N GLY A 318 -29.67 -9.73 11.86
CA GLY A 318 -30.11 -11.06 11.45
C GLY A 318 -28.96 -11.97 11.00
N PRO A 319 -29.23 -12.96 10.11
CA PRO A 319 -28.20 -13.85 9.56
C PRO A 319 -27.19 -13.09 8.70
N ALA A 320 -25.91 -13.42 8.82
CA ALA A 320 -24.84 -12.79 8.06
C ALA A 320 -25.01 -13.05 6.55
N THR A 321 -24.82 -12.02 5.74
CA THR A 321 -24.87 -12.08 4.27
C THR A 321 -23.47 -12.17 3.71
N GLU A 322 -23.30 -12.83 2.56
CA GLU A 322 -22.00 -12.89 1.90
C GLU A 322 -21.51 -11.50 1.48
N ALA A 323 -20.23 -11.23 1.72
CA ALA A 323 -19.57 -9.99 1.31
C ALA A 323 -18.89 -10.17 -0.05
N THR A 324 -19.20 -9.29 -1.01
CA THR A 324 -18.54 -9.29 -2.33
C THR A 324 -17.28 -8.43 -2.36
N SER A 325 -17.27 -7.35 -1.59
CA SER A 325 -16.16 -6.39 -1.45
C SER A 325 -16.28 -5.63 -0.13
N GLY A 326 -15.26 -4.83 0.22
CA GLY A 326 -15.31 -3.89 1.34
C GLY A 326 -14.09 -3.99 2.24
N TRP A 327 -13.72 -2.90 2.91
CA TRP A 327 -12.50 -2.84 3.74
C TRP A 327 -12.62 -3.54 5.10
N GLN A 328 -13.85 -3.75 5.59
CA GLN A 328 -14.13 -4.52 6.80
C GLN A 328 -14.96 -5.75 6.44
N VAL A 329 -14.52 -6.94 6.83
CA VAL A 329 -15.22 -8.21 6.54
C VAL A 329 -15.00 -9.22 7.68
N MET A 330 -15.97 -10.10 7.91
CA MET A 330 -15.80 -11.29 8.75
C MET A 330 -15.37 -12.47 7.88
N ILE A 331 -14.25 -13.09 8.21
CA ILE A 331 -13.70 -14.23 7.49
C ILE A 331 -14.02 -15.49 8.30
N ASP A 332 -14.86 -16.35 7.74
CA ASP A 332 -14.96 -17.75 8.14
C ASP A 332 -13.77 -18.46 7.51
N ASN A 333 -12.81 -18.86 8.34
CA ASN A 333 -11.53 -19.35 7.86
C ASN A 333 -11.60 -20.80 7.34
N GLY A 334 -12.70 -21.52 7.62
CA GLY A 334 -12.88 -22.94 7.32
C GLY A 334 -11.98 -23.90 8.13
N ASP A 335 -10.73 -23.52 8.40
CA ASP A 335 -9.75 -24.26 9.21
C ASP A 335 -9.06 -23.31 10.20
N GLY A 336 -9.60 -23.21 11.42
CA GLY A 336 -9.10 -22.33 12.47
C GLY A 336 -10.17 -21.39 13.02
N PRO A 337 -9.77 -20.37 13.79
CA PRO A 337 -10.71 -19.39 14.31
C PRO A 337 -11.13 -18.40 13.23
N ASP A 338 -12.42 -18.05 13.22
CA ASP A 338 -12.92 -16.95 12.39
C ASP A 338 -12.33 -15.64 12.89
N PHE A 339 -12.20 -14.67 11.99
CA PHE A 339 -11.56 -13.40 12.31
C PHE A 339 -12.19 -12.22 11.59
N ARG A 340 -11.97 -11.04 12.17
CA ARG A 340 -12.29 -9.77 11.52
C ARG A 340 -11.12 -9.30 10.71
N GLU A 341 -11.37 -8.94 9.48
CA GLU A 341 -10.40 -8.27 8.64
C GLU A 341 -10.69 -6.77 8.60
N PHE A 342 -9.63 -5.98 8.72
CA PHE A 342 -9.66 -4.54 8.48
C PHE A 342 -8.55 -4.15 7.50
N VAL A 343 -8.93 -3.60 6.35
CA VAL A 343 -7.99 -3.09 5.33
C VAL A 343 -7.87 -1.58 5.48
N LEU A 344 -6.70 -1.12 5.90
CA LEU A 344 -6.37 0.28 6.07
C LEU A 344 -5.40 0.72 4.99
N ILE A 345 -5.83 1.67 4.17
CA ILE A 345 -5.08 2.19 3.04
C ILE A 345 -4.63 3.61 3.35
N TYR A 346 -3.34 3.75 3.62
CA TYR A 346 -2.67 5.03 3.84
C TYR A 346 -2.35 5.66 2.50
N HIS A 347 -2.78 6.88 2.25
CA HIS A 347 -2.49 7.56 0.99
C HIS A 347 -2.47 9.07 1.14
N GLU A 348 -1.87 9.72 0.15
CA GLU A 348 -1.90 11.15 -0.05
C GLU A 348 -2.91 11.51 -1.13
N VAL A 349 -3.67 12.58 -0.93
CA VAL A 349 -4.58 13.11 -1.94
C VAL A 349 -3.82 14.05 -2.87
N GLY A 350 -3.59 13.58 -4.09
CA GLY A 350 -2.86 14.33 -5.11
C GLY A 350 -1.37 14.52 -4.80
N ASP A 351 -0.65 15.04 -5.78
CA ASP A 351 0.77 15.37 -5.65
C ASP A 351 1.01 16.56 -4.70
N GLU A 352 2.27 16.91 -4.47
CA GLU A 352 2.66 17.99 -3.57
C GLU A 352 2.00 19.36 -3.84
N ALA A 353 1.63 19.65 -5.09
CA ALA A 353 0.99 20.88 -5.48
C ALA A 353 -0.54 20.83 -5.34
N PHE A 354 -1.13 19.62 -5.32
CA PHE A 354 -2.56 19.44 -5.22
C PHE A 354 -3.08 19.81 -3.83
N ARG A 355 -4.20 20.54 -3.81
CA ARG A 355 -4.91 20.94 -2.61
C ARG A 355 -6.38 20.56 -2.75
N PRO A 356 -6.94 19.76 -1.83
CA PRO A 356 -8.38 19.57 -1.75
C PRO A 356 -9.09 20.91 -1.52
N VAL A 357 -10.40 20.90 -1.72
CA VAL A 357 -11.25 22.09 -1.53
C VAL A 357 -12.19 21.89 -0.35
N ASN A 358 -12.59 22.99 0.28
CA ASN A 358 -13.64 22.99 1.29
C ASN A 358 -15.03 22.81 0.66
N LYS A 359 -16.08 22.79 1.48
CA LYS A 359 -17.48 22.68 1.01
C LYS A 359 -17.90 23.75 0.00
N HIS A 360 -17.22 24.90 -0.06
CA HIS A 360 -17.51 26.02 -0.96
C HIS A 360 -16.69 25.98 -2.26
N GLY A 361 -15.79 25.00 -2.41
CA GLY A 361 -14.89 24.90 -3.57
C GLY A 361 -13.62 25.75 -3.45
N ASP A 362 -13.36 26.37 -2.30
CA ASP A 362 -12.12 27.09 -2.06
C ASP A 362 -11.01 26.12 -1.66
N PHE A 363 -9.79 26.36 -2.18
CA PHE A 363 -8.64 25.54 -1.80
C PHE A 363 -8.36 25.59 -0.31
N LEU A 364 -8.16 24.42 0.29
CA LEU A 364 -7.61 24.31 1.62
C LEU A 364 -6.22 24.98 1.67
N PRO A 365 -5.82 25.55 2.81
CA PRO A 365 -4.51 26.19 2.93
C PRO A 365 -3.40 25.15 2.83
N GLN A 366 -2.24 25.54 2.27
CA GLN A 366 -1.08 24.63 2.19
C GLN A 366 -0.52 24.27 3.59
N ARG A 367 -0.68 25.18 4.54
CA ARG A 367 -0.26 25.02 5.93
C ARG A 367 -1.39 25.48 6.82
N ASP A 368 -1.79 24.62 7.75
CA ASP A 368 -2.87 24.90 8.68
C ASP A 368 -2.50 26.10 9.58
N PRO A 369 -3.35 27.15 9.65
CA PRO A 369 -3.06 28.34 10.43
C PRO A 369 -3.08 28.13 11.95
N LEU A 370 -3.76 27.08 12.43
CA LEU A 370 -3.87 26.74 13.85
C LEU A 370 -2.81 25.72 14.26
N THR A 371 -2.69 24.64 13.49
CA THR A 371 -1.85 23.49 13.88
C THR A 371 -0.48 23.45 13.24
N ASP A 372 -0.23 24.33 12.26
CA ASP A 372 0.99 24.32 11.46
C ASP A 372 1.18 23.07 10.59
N ALA A 373 0.18 22.18 10.54
CA ALA A 373 0.20 20.95 9.78
C ALA A 373 0.29 21.25 8.28
N TYR A 374 1.10 20.44 7.59
CA TYR A 374 1.34 20.61 6.16
C TYR A 374 0.30 19.82 5.36
N ARG A 375 -0.31 20.47 4.36
CA ARG A 375 -1.37 19.94 3.49
C ARG A 375 -2.51 19.28 4.29
N PRO A 376 -3.21 20.03 5.17
CA PRO A 376 -4.35 19.50 5.90
C PRO A 376 -5.43 18.99 4.92
N GLY A 377 -6.06 17.87 5.24
CA GLY A 377 -7.04 17.22 4.37
C GLY A 377 -6.44 16.30 3.30
N ALA A 378 -5.15 16.45 2.97
CA ALA A 378 -4.49 15.63 1.94
C ALA A 378 -3.79 14.37 2.47
N ARG A 379 -3.90 14.08 3.77
CA ARG A 379 -3.31 12.91 4.42
C ARG A 379 -4.45 12.00 4.87
N ALA A 380 -4.73 10.97 4.08
CA ALA A 380 -5.99 10.27 4.17
C ALA A 380 -5.85 8.76 4.45
N LEU A 381 -6.90 8.20 5.03
CA LEU A 381 -7.12 6.78 5.23
C LEU A 381 -8.37 6.37 4.46
N ASN A 382 -8.25 5.43 3.54
CA ASN A 382 -9.36 4.92 2.73
C ASN A 382 -10.24 6.05 2.13
N TYR A 383 -9.62 7.02 1.47
CA TYR A 383 -10.25 8.25 0.93
C TYR A 383 -10.78 9.30 1.94
N ARG A 384 -10.64 9.10 3.25
CA ARG A 384 -11.13 10.05 4.27
C ARG A 384 -9.99 10.70 5.05
N SER A 385 -10.19 11.93 5.50
CA SER A 385 -9.19 12.70 6.26
C SER A 385 -9.85 13.65 7.25
N GLU A 386 -9.38 13.66 8.49
CA GLU A 386 -9.95 14.46 9.60
C GLU A 386 -8.91 15.42 10.21
N PRO A 387 -8.56 16.54 9.54
CA PRO A 387 -7.58 17.50 10.05
C PRO A 387 -8.10 18.22 11.31
N PHE A 388 -7.23 18.45 12.30
CA PHE A 388 -7.67 19.09 13.55
C PHE A 388 -7.98 20.58 13.40
N GLY A 389 -7.13 21.33 12.69
CA GLY A 389 -7.20 22.78 12.68
C GLY A 389 -8.28 23.32 11.76
N ILE A 390 -8.09 23.19 10.44
CA ILE A 390 -8.95 23.80 9.40
C ILE A 390 -10.43 23.39 9.46
N ASN A 391 -10.75 22.30 10.16
CA ASN A 391 -12.10 21.78 10.27
C ASN A 391 -12.59 21.84 11.72
N ASN A 392 -12.22 20.87 12.56
CA ASN A 392 -12.76 20.76 13.92
C ASN A 392 -12.58 22.05 14.73
N MET A 393 -11.33 22.48 14.91
CA MET A 393 -11.04 23.67 15.71
C MET A 393 -11.47 24.98 15.02
N HIS A 394 -11.45 25.04 13.69
CA HIS A 394 -11.94 26.20 12.95
C HIS A 394 -13.45 26.38 13.14
N VAL A 395 -14.23 25.31 13.01
CA VAL A 395 -15.67 25.31 13.26
C VAL A 395 -15.96 25.70 14.72
N GLN A 396 -15.18 25.20 15.67
CA GLN A 396 -15.30 25.62 17.07
C GLN A 396 -15.07 27.14 17.24
N HIS A 397 -14.04 27.67 16.58
CA HIS A 397 -13.75 29.10 16.58
C HIS A 397 -14.89 29.92 15.96
N GLU A 398 -15.48 29.47 14.85
CA GLU A 398 -16.62 30.14 14.21
C GLU A 398 -17.85 30.22 15.14
N TYR A 399 -18.18 29.14 15.85
CA TYR A 399 -19.35 29.09 16.72
C TYR A 399 -19.14 29.78 18.07
N PHE A 400 -17.95 29.66 18.67
CA PHE A 400 -17.72 30.07 20.07
C PHE A 400 -16.70 31.20 20.23
N GLY A 401 -15.97 31.59 19.17
CA GLY A 401 -14.94 32.62 19.19
C GLY A 401 -13.62 32.18 19.85
N PHE A 402 -13.44 30.88 20.09
CA PHE A 402 -12.18 30.30 20.57
C PHE A 402 -12.05 28.84 20.12
N GLU A 403 -10.81 28.38 20.03
CA GLU A 403 -10.40 27.01 19.77
C GLU A 403 -9.83 26.36 21.05
N ASP A 404 -10.17 25.09 21.29
CA ASP A 404 -9.68 24.30 22.41
C ASP A 404 -9.00 23.03 21.89
N GLU A 405 -7.66 23.07 21.81
CA GLU A 405 -6.83 21.97 21.34
C GLU A 405 -7.03 20.68 22.17
N SER A 406 -7.44 20.78 23.43
CA SER A 406 -7.70 19.60 24.27
C SER A 406 -8.90 18.78 23.79
N MET A 407 -9.75 19.38 22.93
CA MET A 407 -10.94 18.76 22.37
C MET A 407 -10.73 18.16 20.98
N ALA A 408 -9.51 18.16 20.43
CA ALA A 408 -9.24 17.71 19.06
C ALA A 408 -9.71 16.27 18.74
N TYR A 409 -9.77 15.39 19.74
CA TYR A 409 -10.29 14.01 19.64
C TYR A 409 -11.73 13.84 20.14
N SER A 410 -12.39 14.93 20.54
CA SER A 410 -13.66 14.85 21.25
C SER A 410 -14.80 14.44 20.32
N SER A 411 -15.21 13.18 20.41
CA SER A 411 -16.43 12.70 19.76
C SER A 411 -17.70 13.40 20.25
N TYR A 412 -17.68 14.00 21.44
CA TYR A 412 -18.80 14.81 21.94
C TYR A 412 -18.89 16.17 21.24
N THR A 413 -17.75 16.75 20.87
CA THR A 413 -17.69 18.09 20.27
C THR A 413 -17.85 18.01 18.76
N PHE A 414 -17.15 17.06 18.14
CA PHE A 414 -17.06 16.96 16.69
C PHE A 414 -17.73 15.70 16.15
N GLY A 415 -18.17 14.76 16.97
CA GLY A 415 -18.56 13.44 16.48
C GLY A 415 -17.34 12.53 16.30
N ASP A 416 -17.62 11.24 16.14
CA ASP A 416 -16.61 10.24 15.84
C ASP A 416 -15.95 10.54 14.48
N ALA A 417 -14.64 10.35 14.36
CA ALA A 417 -13.86 10.77 13.18
C ALA A 417 -14.36 10.15 11.87
N ALA A 418 -14.32 10.88 10.76
CA ALA A 418 -14.75 10.38 9.46
C ALA A 418 -13.87 9.24 8.86
N PRO A 419 -12.54 9.19 9.08
CA PRO A 419 -11.69 8.06 8.68
C PRO A 419 -12.15 6.72 9.25
N THR A 420 -11.67 5.62 8.68
CA THR A 420 -12.07 4.26 9.06
C THR A 420 -12.02 4.01 10.57
N ILE A 421 -13.12 3.48 11.12
CA ILE A 421 -13.22 3.01 12.51
C ILE A 421 -13.42 1.49 12.47
N PRO A 422 -12.35 0.70 12.59
CA PRO A 422 -12.43 -0.75 12.77
C PRO A 422 -13.26 -1.08 14.01
N ARG A 423 -14.19 -2.04 13.89
CA ARG A 423 -15.13 -2.38 14.96
C ARG A 423 -15.13 -3.86 15.26
N SER A 424 -15.05 -4.22 16.54
CA SER A 424 -14.98 -5.62 16.96
C SER A 424 -15.49 -5.84 18.38
N TYR A 425 -15.75 -7.09 18.75
CA TYR A 425 -16.02 -7.46 20.13
C TYR A 425 -14.76 -7.93 20.85
N LEU A 426 -14.77 -7.78 22.16
CA LEU A 426 -13.67 -8.18 23.04
C LEU A 426 -13.31 -9.67 22.85
N GLY A 427 -12.05 -9.96 22.53
CA GLY A 427 -11.55 -11.31 22.26
C GLY A 427 -11.76 -11.83 20.84
N ASP A 428 -12.39 -11.06 19.95
CA ASP A 428 -12.47 -11.39 18.52
C ASP A 428 -11.06 -11.43 17.91
N PRO A 429 -10.66 -12.49 17.20
CA PRO A 429 -9.45 -12.46 16.42
C PRO A 429 -9.57 -11.41 15.32
N ALA A 430 -8.52 -10.61 15.13
CA ALA A 430 -8.53 -9.52 14.16
C ALA A 430 -7.19 -9.48 13.40
N LYS A 431 -7.26 -9.32 12.08
CA LYS A 431 -6.12 -9.07 11.21
C LYS A 431 -6.27 -7.71 10.56
N PHE A 432 -5.20 -6.91 10.59
CA PHE A 432 -5.15 -5.63 9.89
C PHE A 432 -4.30 -5.78 8.64
N ARG A 433 -4.82 -5.38 7.49
CA ARG A 433 -4.09 -5.31 6.22
C ARG A 433 -3.73 -3.86 6.00
N ILE A 434 -2.46 -3.50 6.20
CA ILE A 434 -1.98 -2.13 6.02
C ILE A 434 -1.40 -2.02 4.61
N VAL A 435 -1.90 -1.08 3.83
CA VAL A 435 -1.48 -0.86 2.45
C VAL A 435 -1.16 0.60 2.24
N HIS A 436 -0.10 0.90 1.51
CA HIS A 436 0.12 2.24 0.99
C HIS A 436 -0.55 2.39 -0.37
N GLY A 437 -1.56 3.25 -0.46
CA GLY A 437 -2.34 3.52 -1.67
C GLY A 437 -1.81 4.67 -2.52
N GLY A 438 -0.88 5.47 -1.99
CA GLY A 438 -0.33 6.65 -2.67
C GLY A 438 1.03 6.41 -3.32
N SER A 439 1.76 7.50 -3.61
CA SER A 439 2.99 7.42 -4.42
C SER A 439 4.21 8.15 -3.86
N GLU A 440 4.08 8.90 -2.76
CA GLU A 440 5.11 9.89 -2.40
C GLU A 440 5.80 9.64 -1.05
N VAL A 441 5.07 9.63 0.06
CA VAL A 441 5.68 9.69 1.39
C VAL A 441 5.48 8.41 2.18
N PHE A 442 6.40 8.12 3.10
CA PHE A 442 6.24 6.99 4.00
C PHE A 442 5.21 7.33 5.08
N HIS A 443 4.41 6.32 5.44
CA HIS A 443 3.49 6.38 6.56
C HIS A 443 3.88 5.37 7.64
N SER A 444 3.52 5.66 8.87
CA SER A 444 3.89 4.82 10.00
C SER A 444 2.64 4.46 10.80
N HIS A 445 2.07 3.27 10.55
CA HIS A 445 0.91 2.79 11.28
C HIS A 445 1.29 2.55 12.74
N HIS A 446 0.72 3.36 13.63
CA HIS A 446 0.92 3.23 15.07
C HIS A 446 -0.42 3.26 15.79
N PRO A 447 -0.94 2.09 16.18
CA PRO A 447 -2.06 1.98 17.09
C PRO A 447 -1.57 2.05 18.54
N HIS A 448 -2.36 2.64 19.43
CA HIS A 448 -2.04 2.85 20.84
C HIS A 448 -2.82 1.88 21.69
N GLY A 449 -2.14 1.19 22.61
CA GLY A 449 -2.77 0.29 23.57
C GLY A 449 -1.74 -0.34 24.50
N GLY A 450 -2.12 -0.61 25.75
CA GLY A 450 -1.16 -1.06 26.79
C GLY A 450 -0.51 -2.43 26.53
N SER A 451 -0.95 -3.15 25.50
CA SER A 451 -0.33 -4.41 25.03
C SER A 451 -0.38 -4.56 23.50
N ILE A 452 -0.45 -3.46 22.76
CA ILE A 452 -0.64 -3.52 21.31
C ILE A 452 0.67 -3.87 20.63
N ARG A 453 0.69 -5.03 19.99
CA ARG A 453 1.87 -5.53 19.28
C ARG A 453 1.49 -6.68 18.38
N TRP A 454 2.29 -6.90 17.36
CA TRP A 454 2.24 -8.05 16.47
C TRP A 454 3.65 -8.55 16.22
N GLN A 455 3.76 -9.71 15.56
CA GLN A 455 5.06 -10.20 15.10
C GLN A 455 5.44 -9.46 13.82
N ARG A 456 6.68 -8.98 13.70
CA ARG A 456 7.20 -8.43 12.44
C ARG A 456 7.14 -9.45 11.29
N SER A 457 7.16 -10.74 11.62
CA SER A 457 7.10 -11.85 10.66
C SER A 457 6.19 -12.95 11.21
N PRO A 458 4.86 -12.85 11.00
CA PRO A 458 3.87 -13.72 11.66
C PRO A 458 4.10 -15.21 11.41
N ARG A 459 4.56 -15.58 10.21
CA ARG A 459 4.83 -16.99 9.83
C ARG A 459 6.15 -17.55 10.36
N ALA A 460 6.98 -16.76 11.03
CA ALA A 460 8.25 -17.24 11.58
C ALA A 460 8.08 -18.11 12.83
N THR A 461 6.95 -17.99 13.53
CA THR A 461 6.66 -18.71 14.78
C THR A 461 5.61 -19.81 14.54
N GLN A 462 5.80 -20.98 15.16
CA GLN A 462 4.86 -22.11 15.01
C GLN A 462 3.55 -21.97 15.79
N MET A 463 3.47 -21.04 16.75
CA MET A 463 2.26 -20.80 17.55
C MET A 463 1.76 -19.37 17.33
N PRO A 464 0.70 -19.17 16.53
CA PRO A 464 0.09 -17.86 16.35
C PRO A 464 -0.61 -17.40 17.64
N VAL A 465 -0.28 -16.20 18.12
CA VAL A 465 -0.83 -15.63 19.37
C VAL A 465 -2.09 -14.79 19.11
N TRP A 466 -2.37 -14.45 17.85
CA TRP A 466 -3.39 -13.49 17.44
C TRP A 466 -4.83 -13.88 17.76
N SER A 467 -5.07 -15.16 18.06
CA SER A 467 -6.39 -15.69 18.41
C SER A 467 -6.49 -16.21 19.85
N THR A 468 -5.55 -15.86 20.73
CA THR A 468 -5.49 -16.44 22.10
C THR A 468 -6.31 -15.71 23.16
N GLY A 469 -6.77 -14.48 22.89
CA GLY A 469 -7.54 -13.65 23.84
C GLY A 469 -9.04 -13.93 23.87
N GLN A 470 -9.51 -15.02 23.27
CA GLN A 470 -10.96 -15.32 23.15
C GLN A 470 -11.65 -15.53 24.50
N ASN A 471 -10.91 -16.05 25.49
CA ASN A 471 -11.46 -16.46 26.79
C ASN A 471 -10.95 -15.58 27.95
N GLY A 472 -10.56 -14.33 27.66
CA GLY A 472 -10.08 -13.38 28.65
C GLY A 472 -8.61 -12.99 28.51
N PRO A 473 -8.08 -12.26 29.50
CA PRO A 473 -6.73 -11.70 29.45
C PRO A 473 -5.65 -12.78 29.48
N VAL A 474 -4.66 -12.62 28.61
CA VAL A 474 -3.48 -13.49 28.53
C VAL A 474 -2.34 -12.83 29.30
N LYS A 475 -2.15 -13.26 30.56
CA LYS A 475 -1.17 -12.64 31.46
C LYS A 475 0.30 -12.91 31.08
N TYR A 476 0.57 -14.07 30.49
CA TYR A 476 1.93 -14.52 30.15
C TYR A 476 1.98 -15.05 28.71
N PRO A 477 1.78 -14.17 27.70
CA PRO A 477 1.90 -14.57 26.30
C PRO A 477 3.34 -14.98 25.99
N VAL A 478 3.54 -15.86 25.01
CA VAL A 478 4.88 -16.31 24.61
C VAL A 478 5.59 -15.17 23.87
N ILE A 479 6.50 -14.47 24.56
CA ILE A 479 7.19 -13.29 24.01
C ILE A 479 8.47 -13.67 23.24
N ARG A 480 9.18 -14.73 23.66
CA ARG A 480 10.42 -15.16 23.01
C ARG A 480 10.13 -16.07 21.82
N THR A 481 10.00 -15.48 20.64
CA THR A 481 9.83 -16.23 19.39
C THR A 481 10.93 -15.88 18.38
N LYS A 482 10.87 -16.42 17.16
CA LYS A 482 11.85 -16.13 16.11
C LYS A 482 11.68 -14.74 15.48
N SER A 483 10.55 -14.08 15.74
CA SER A 483 10.21 -12.77 15.21
C SER A 483 10.05 -11.78 16.35
N ASP A 484 10.68 -10.61 16.19
CA ASP A 484 10.51 -9.50 17.12
C ASP A 484 9.06 -9.03 17.16
N ARG A 485 8.69 -8.44 18.29
CA ARG A 485 7.41 -7.76 18.45
C ARG A 485 7.58 -6.29 18.16
N VAL A 486 6.67 -5.77 17.36
CA VAL A 486 6.58 -4.37 17.00
C VAL A 486 5.18 -3.88 17.30
N ASP A 487 5.09 -2.59 17.59
CA ASP A 487 3.88 -1.80 17.85
C ASP A 487 3.70 -0.67 16.84
N VAL A 488 4.68 -0.49 15.96
CA VAL A 488 4.67 0.48 14.87
C VAL A 488 5.24 -0.17 13.62
N GLU A 489 4.62 0.07 12.47
CA GLU A 489 5.10 -0.40 11.17
C GLU A 489 5.17 0.77 10.19
N VAL A 490 6.29 0.88 9.48
CA VAL A 490 6.45 1.88 8.41
C VAL A 490 6.09 1.21 7.09
N ILE A 491 5.28 1.88 6.29
CA ILE A 491 4.91 1.47 4.94
C ILE A 491 5.26 2.59 3.96
N GLY A 492 6.00 2.24 2.91
CA GLY A 492 6.27 3.08 1.76
C GLY A 492 5.30 2.84 0.61
N PRO A 493 5.36 3.68 -0.45
CA PRO A 493 4.59 3.47 -1.66
C PRO A 493 4.72 2.05 -2.19
N SER A 494 3.60 1.46 -2.61
CA SER A 494 3.51 0.08 -3.11
C SER A 494 3.79 -1.04 -2.10
N GLU A 495 3.96 -0.74 -0.82
CA GLU A 495 4.09 -1.74 0.23
C GLU A 495 2.73 -2.12 0.83
N ALA A 496 2.60 -3.41 1.14
CA ALA A 496 1.48 -3.97 1.88
C ALA A 496 1.99 -4.94 2.95
N LEU A 497 1.44 -4.83 4.16
CA LEU A 497 1.86 -5.60 5.33
C LEU A 497 0.63 -6.07 6.11
N ASP A 498 0.68 -7.31 6.58
CA ASP A 498 -0.38 -7.91 7.39
C ASP A 498 0.02 -7.94 8.86
N LEU A 499 -0.86 -7.42 9.71
CA LEU A 499 -0.67 -7.40 11.15
C LEU A 499 -1.59 -8.43 11.80
N GLU A 500 -0.97 -9.42 12.44
CA GLU A 500 -1.63 -10.38 13.31
C GLU A 500 -1.51 -9.90 14.76
N THR A 501 -2.42 -9.02 15.16
CA THR A 501 -2.43 -8.39 16.49
C THR A 501 -2.53 -9.45 17.59
N GLU A 502 -1.58 -9.46 18.53
CA GLU A 502 -1.56 -10.48 19.58
C GLU A 502 -2.84 -10.48 20.42
N CYS A 503 -3.35 -11.68 20.70
CA CYS A 503 -4.56 -11.91 21.48
C CYS A 503 -5.87 -11.35 20.87
N GLY A 504 -5.83 -10.73 19.69
CA GLY A 504 -7.00 -10.20 18.99
C GLY A 504 -7.52 -8.90 19.60
N SER A 505 -8.82 -8.68 19.47
CA SER A 505 -9.56 -7.51 19.94
C SER A 505 -9.51 -7.32 21.44
N GLY A 506 -9.09 -6.12 21.85
CA GLY A 506 -8.81 -5.79 23.24
C GLY A 506 -7.46 -6.29 23.75
N LEU A 507 -6.67 -6.91 22.87
CA LEU A 507 -5.28 -7.28 23.11
C LEU A 507 -5.13 -8.27 24.27
N CYS A 508 -3.89 -8.56 24.68
CA CYS A 508 -3.67 -9.52 25.77
C CYS A 508 -4.15 -8.99 27.14
N GLN A 509 -4.38 -7.69 27.27
CA GLN A 509 -5.02 -7.06 28.43
C GLN A 509 -6.53 -7.28 28.49
N TRP A 510 -7.15 -7.64 27.35
CA TRP A 510 -8.59 -7.88 27.23
C TRP A 510 -9.42 -6.63 27.62
N LEU A 511 -9.08 -5.50 27.01
CA LEU A 511 -9.68 -4.20 27.27
C LEU A 511 -10.69 -3.82 26.18
N ALA A 512 -11.89 -3.43 26.60
CA ALA A 512 -12.85 -2.76 25.73
C ALA A 512 -12.65 -1.24 25.78
N GLY A 513 -12.85 -0.57 24.64
CA GLY A 513 -12.61 0.86 24.45
C GLY A 513 -12.12 1.19 23.05
N ASP A 514 -11.72 2.44 22.88
CA ASP A 514 -11.17 2.96 21.63
C ASP A 514 -9.64 2.99 21.69
N PHE A 515 -9.01 2.30 20.75
CA PHE A 515 -7.56 2.28 20.56
C PHE A 515 -7.21 3.19 19.39
N LEU A 516 -6.75 4.41 19.70
CA LEU A 516 -6.27 5.38 18.71
C LEU A 516 -5.24 4.75 17.79
N PHE A 517 -5.36 4.97 16.48
CA PHE A 517 -4.28 4.71 15.54
C PHE A 517 -4.09 5.88 14.60
N HIS A 518 -2.85 6.12 14.19
CA HIS A 518 -2.53 7.23 13.30
C HIS A 518 -1.25 6.96 12.52
N CYS A 519 -0.91 7.86 11.61
CA CYS A 519 0.44 7.93 11.07
C CYS A 519 1.39 8.54 12.12
N HIS A 520 2.46 7.85 12.54
CA HIS A 520 3.36 8.35 13.59
C HIS A 520 4.19 9.59 13.17
N VAL A 521 4.21 9.92 11.88
CA VAL A 521 4.72 11.23 11.43
C VAL A 521 3.74 12.32 11.87
N ALA A 522 4.16 13.16 12.82
CA ALA A 522 3.27 14.12 13.50
C ALA A 522 2.49 15.04 12.55
N HIS A 523 3.14 15.54 11.48
CA HIS A 523 2.46 16.37 10.49
C HIS A 523 1.40 15.60 9.69
N HIS A 524 1.58 14.30 9.44
CA HIS A 524 0.57 13.49 8.72
C HIS A 524 -0.64 13.22 9.60
N TYR A 525 -0.39 12.93 10.88
CA TYR A 525 -1.43 12.73 11.88
C TYR A 525 -2.35 13.94 11.96
N VAL A 526 -1.80 15.11 12.32
CA VAL A 526 -2.58 16.32 12.57
C VAL A 526 -3.26 16.83 11.30
N ALA A 527 -2.68 16.55 10.12
CA ALA A 527 -3.28 16.84 8.82
C ALA A 527 -4.47 15.94 8.45
N GLY A 528 -4.73 14.87 9.21
CA GLY A 528 -5.98 14.11 9.14
C GLY A 528 -5.87 12.59 9.04
N MET A 529 -4.66 12.04 9.16
CA MET A 529 -4.41 10.60 9.02
C MET A 529 -4.46 9.86 10.36
N TRP A 530 -5.67 9.73 10.90
CA TRP A 530 -5.94 9.01 12.15
C TRP A 530 -7.36 8.45 12.22
N GLY A 531 -7.55 7.50 13.14
CA GLY A 531 -8.83 6.92 13.50
C GLY A 531 -8.66 6.15 14.82
N TYR A 532 -9.61 5.29 15.16
CA TYR A 532 -9.44 4.39 16.30
C TYR A 532 -10.12 3.05 16.04
N TRP A 533 -9.55 2.01 16.61
CA TRP A 533 -10.14 0.68 16.65
C TRP A 533 -11.05 0.60 17.87
N ARG A 534 -12.36 0.48 17.64
CA ARG A 534 -13.37 0.38 18.69
C ARG A 534 -13.65 -1.08 19.04
N VAL A 535 -13.39 -1.44 20.29
CA VAL A 535 -13.61 -2.77 20.84
C VAL A 535 -14.73 -2.72 21.87
N TYR A 536 -15.86 -3.38 21.56
CA TYR A 536 -17.03 -3.40 22.42
C TYR A 536 -17.00 -4.58 23.40
N ASN A 537 -17.54 -4.36 24.60
CA ASN A 537 -17.87 -5.42 25.56
C ASN A 537 -19.36 -5.77 25.61
N SER A 538 -20.19 -5.12 24.78
CA SER A 538 -21.63 -5.37 24.64
C SER A 538 -22.00 -5.47 23.17
N LEU A 539 -23.02 -6.26 22.84
CA LEU A 539 -23.53 -6.37 21.47
C LEU A 539 -24.07 -5.03 20.97
N GLN A 540 -23.76 -4.67 19.73
CA GLN A 540 -24.19 -3.44 19.09
C GLN A 540 -25.43 -3.70 18.22
N GLU A 541 -26.53 -4.07 18.87
CA GLU A 541 -27.83 -4.33 18.24
C GLU A 541 -28.81 -3.17 18.42
N PRO A 542 -29.81 -3.02 17.53
CA PRO A 542 -30.81 -1.96 17.66
C PRO A 542 -31.48 -1.95 19.05
N GLY A 543 -31.41 -0.80 19.72
CA GLY A 543 -31.98 -0.60 21.06
C GLY A 543 -31.03 -0.84 22.23
N VAL A 544 -29.86 -1.44 22.00
CA VAL A 544 -28.81 -1.66 23.03
C VAL A 544 -27.42 -1.17 22.60
N GLN A 545 -27.33 -0.48 21.46
CA GLN A 545 -26.13 0.18 20.96
C GLN A 545 -25.65 1.29 21.88
N ASN A 546 -24.32 1.44 21.98
CA ASN A 546 -23.68 2.50 22.75
C ASN A 546 -23.16 3.65 21.88
N ASP A 547 -23.32 3.56 20.57
CA ASP A 547 -22.99 4.62 19.61
C ASP A 547 -24.04 4.71 18.49
N VAL A 548 -23.80 5.62 17.54
CA VAL A 548 -24.71 5.93 16.43
C VAL A 548 -24.43 5.12 15.16
N MET A 549 -23.44 4.22 15.19
CA MET A 549 -23.01 3.49 14.00
C MET A 549 -23.93 2.31 13.69
N ALA A 550 -23.82 1.79 12.47
CA ALA A 550 -24.63 0.64 12.03
C ALA A 550 -24.42 -0.58 12.95
N PRO A 551 -25.45 -1.43 13.15
CA PRO A 551 -25.32 -2.65 13.95
C PRO A 551 -24.13 -3.52 13.55
N LEU A 552 -23.42 -4.07 14.52
CA LEU A 552 -22.24 -4.92 14.31
C LEU A 552 -22.58 -6.38 14.60
N ARG A 553 -22.29 -7.28 13.65
CA ARG A 553 -22.53 -8.71 13.81
C ARG A 553 -21.40 -9.38 14.58
N GLU A 554 -21.74 -10.45 15.29
CA GLU A 554 -20.79 -11.38 15.89
C GLU A 554 -20.10 -12.22 14.81
N LEU A 555 -18.89 -12.71 15.10
CA LEU A 555 -18.21 -13.66 14.21
C LEU A 555 -18.99 -14.99 14.11
N PRO A 556 -18.97 -15.66 12.94
CA PRO A 556 -19.78 -16.87 12.73
C PRO A 556 -19.48 -17.99 13.75
N ASP A 557 -18.22 -18.24 14.10
CA ASP A 557 -17.81 -19.23 15.11
C ASP A 557 -18.22 -18.90 16.56
N ARG A 558 -18.76 -17.70 16.82
CA ARG A 558 -19.03 -17.15 18.16
C ARG A 558 -20.45 -16.66 18.40
N LEU A 559 -21.34 -16.84 17.43
CA LEU A 559 -22.71 -16.34 17.53
C LEU A 559 -23.40 -16.76 18.84
N GLY A 560 -23.82 -15.78 19.64
CA GLY A 560 -24.56 -15.97 20.89
C GLY A 560 -23.72 -16.38 22.12
N ARG A 561 -22.41 -16.09 22.14
CA ARG A 561 -21.52 -16.45 23.25
C ARG A 561 -21.49 -15.46 24.42
#